data_AF-A0AB38H694-F1
#
_entry.id   AF-A0AB38H694-F1
#
_cell.length_a   1.000
_cell.length_b   1.000
_cell.length_c   1.000
_cell.angle_alpha   90.00
_cell.angle_beta   90.00
_cell.angle_gamma   90.00
#
_symmetry.space_group_name_H-M   'P 1'
#
loop_
_entity.id
_entity.type
_entity.pdbx_description
1 polymer ?
#
loop_
_entity_poly.entity_id
_entity_poly.type
_entity_poly.pdbx_seq_one_letter_code
_entity_poly.pdbx_strand_id
1 'polypeptide(L)' 'MSEVTDLVVIEKANAMTVFQSADQIEEILQKVEREVMSFVPDITTAKGRKEIASLAYKVAQTKHISMVLAKTLLLN' A
#
# COMPACT_ATOMS: atom_id res chain seq x y z
N MET A 1 -24.90 -6.04 -1.23
CA MET A 1 -24.04 -5.49 -2.28
C MET A 1 -22.61 -5.85 -1.91
N SER A 2 -21.87 -6.47 -2.82
CA SER A 2 -20.63 -7.18 -2.55
C SER A 2 -19.52 -6.25 -2.03
N GLU A 3 -19.00 -6.55 -0.84
CA GLU A 3 -17.74 -5.99 -0.35
C GLU A 3 -16.61 -6.63 -1.13
N VAL A 4 -15.96 -5.85 -2.00
CA VAL A 4 -14.73 -6.25 -2.67
C VAL A 4 -13.63 -5.32 -2.18
N THR A 5 -13.08 -5.62 -1.01
CA THR A 5 -11.76 -5.09 -0.61
C THR A 5 -10.70 -5.91 -1.34
N ASP A 6 -10.42 -5.55 -2.58
CA ASP A 6 -9.40 -6.22 -3.38
C ASP A 6 -8.01 -5.70 -3.00
N LEU A 7 -7.39 -6.43 -2.09
CA LEU A 7 -6.06 -6.24 -1.52
C LEU A 7 -5.00 -6.33 -2.63
N VAL A 8 -4.20 -5.28 -2.85
CA VAL A 8 -2.98 -5.43 -3.66
C VAL A 8 -1.87 -5.97 -2.77
N VAL A 9 -1.75 -7.29 -2.74
CA VAL A 9 -0.54 -7.96 -2.28
C VAL A 9 0.42 -7.99 -3.46
N ILE A 10 1.45 -7.14 -3.44
CA ILE A 10 2.53 -7.22 -4.44
C ILE A 10 3.38 -8.44 -4.08
N GLU A 11 3.15 -9.56 -4.75
CA GLU A 11 4.03 -10.73 -4.63
C GLU A 11 5.44 -10.37 -5.11
N LYS A 12 6.47 -10.85 -4.39
CA LYS A 12 7.89 -10.56 -4.68
C LYS A 12 8.31 -10.86 -6.13
N ALA A 13 7.65 -11.79 -6.80
CA ALA A 13 7.91 -12.10 -8.22
C ALA A 13 7.45 -10.99 -9.18
N ASN A 14 6.40 -10.23 -8.83
CA ASN A 14 5.90 -9.07 -9.58
C ASN A 14 6.58 -7.75 -9.18
N ALA A 15 7.47 -7.78 -8.19
CA ALA A 15 8.14 -6.58 -7.71
C ALA A 15 9.09 -5.97 -8.75
N MET A 16 9.67 -6.76 -9.67
CA MET A 16 10.52 -6.23 -10.73
C MET A 16 9.72 -5.50 -11.82
N THR A 17 8.56 -6.03 -12.23
CA THR A 17 7.72 -5.42 -13.27
C THR A 17 7.11 -4.10 -12.81
N VAL A 18 6.73 -4.02 -11.53
CA VAL A 18 6.23 -2.81 -10.90
C VAL A 18 7.25 -1.66 -10.95
N PHE A 19 8.55 -1.94 -10.84
CA PHE A 19 9.60 -0.91 -10.83
C PHE A 19 10.24 -0.64 -12.18
N GLN A 20 10.06 -1.53 -13.17
CA GLN A 20 10.51 -1.29 -14.54
C GLN A 20 9.64 -0.26 -15.28
N SER A 21 8.40 -0.05 -14.82
CA SER A 21 7.47 0.92 -15.39
C SER A 21 7.10 1.95 -14.34
N ALA A 22 7.52 3.21 -14.51
CA ALA A 22 7.19 4.30 -13.58
C ALA A 22 5.66 4.42 -13.35
N ASP A 23 4.88 4.18 -14.40
CA ASP A 23 3.42 4.22 -14.39
C ASP A 23 2.79 3.21 -13.42
N GLN A 24 3.43 2.05 -13.21
CA GLN A 24 2.90 1.00 -12.31
C GLN A 24 3.12 1.32 -10.83
N ILE A 25 4.20 2.01 -10.48
CA ILE A 25 4.39 2.53 -9.12
C ILE A 25 3.32 3.60 -8.83
N GLU A 26 3.11 4.51 -9.78
CA GLU A 26 2.11 5.58 -9.66
C GLU A 26 0.71 5.00 -9.43
N GLU A 27 0.33 3.96 -10.17
CA GLU A 27 -0.97 3.28 -10.02
C GLU A 27 -1.16 2.68 -8.62
N ILE A 28 -0.12 2.06 -8.07
CA ILE A 28 -0.14 1.47 -6.72
C ILE A 28 -0.26 2.56 -5.66
N LEU A 29 0.50 3.65 -5.81
CA LEU A 29 0.42 4.80 -4.90
C LEU A 29 -0.98 5.43 -4.95
N GLN A 30 -1.56 5.64 -6.13
CA GLN A 30 -2.92 6.15 -6.30
C GLN A 30 -3.97 5.21 -5.72
N LYS A 31 -3.76 3.88 -5.74
CA LYS A 31 -4.67 2.94 -5.10
C LYS A 31 -4.59 3.05 -3.57
N VAL A 32 -3.39 3.14 -3.01
CA VAL A 32 -3.19 3.34 -1.56
C VAL A 32 -3.77 4.68 -1.11
N GLU A 33 -3.56 5.75 -1.88
CA GLU A 33 -4.12 7.07 -1.58
C GLU A 33 -5.65 7.03 -1.58
N ARG A 34 -6.27 6.44 -2.61
CA ARG A 34 -7.73 6.26 -2.67
C ARG A 34 -8.27 5.49 -1.46
N GLU A 35 -7.60 4.40 -1.07
CA GLU A 35 -8.00 3.60 0.10
C GLU A 35 -7.94 4.44 1.38
N VAL A 36 -6.84 5.19 1.60
CA VAL A 36 -6.68 6.06 2.76
C VAL A 36 -7.71 7.20 2.78
N MET A 37 -7.97 7.83 1.63
CA MET A 37 -8.95 8.93 1.53
C MET A 37 -10.39 8.46 1.69
N SER A 38 -10.68 7.20 1.38
CA SER A 38 -12.01 6.60 1.58
C SER A 38 -12.26 6.15 3.02
N PHE A 39 -11.22 6.04 3.84
CA PHE A 39 -11.32 5.58 5.21
C PHE A 39 -11.87 6.68 6.12
N VAL A 40 -12.97 6.39 6.82
CA VAL A 40 -13.55 7.29 7.82
C VAL A 40 -13.05 6.85 9.21
N PRO A 41 -12.10 7.58 9.82
CA PRO A 41 -11.50 7.17 11.09
C PRO A 41 -12.45 7.40 12.27
N ASP A 42 -12.55 6.40 13.15
CA ASP A 42 -13.18 6.55 14.47
C ASP A 42 -12.11 6.45 15.57
N ILE A 43 -11.86 7.56 16.26
CA ILE A 43 -10.91 7.62 17.38
C ILE A 43 -11.55 7.31 18.73
N THR A 44 -12.88 7.29 18.80
CA THR A 44 -13.63 7.17 20.05
C THR A 44 -13.64 5.74 20.56
N THR A 45 -13.66 4.75 19.66
CA THR A 45 -13.69 3.33 20.01
C THR A 45 -12.30 2.69 19.98
N ALA A 46 -12.10 1.67 20.81
CA ALA A 46 -10.87 0.86 20.75
C ALA A 46 -10.74 0.10 19.41
N LYS A 47 -11.86 -0.24 18.77
CA LYS A 47 -11.91 -0.88 17.46
C LYS A 47 -11.40 0.08 16.37
N GLY A 48 -11.95 1.29 16.30
CA GLY A 48 -11.53 2.27 15.29
C GLY A 48 -10.05 2.66 15.40
N ARG A 49 -9.51 2.77 16.63
CA ARG A 49 -8.06 2.97 16.83
C ARG A 49 -7.20 1.81 16.30
N LYS A 50 -7.67 0.57 16.41
CA LYS A 50 -6.97 -0.60 15.84
C LYS A 50 -7.03 -0.60 14.31
N GLU A 51 -8.15 -0.18 13.73
CA GLU A 51 -8.32 -0.06 12.28
C GLU A 51 -7.38 1.02 11.72
N ILE A 52 -7.27 2.17 12.39
CA ILE A 52 -6.28 3.22 12.07
C ILE A 52 -4.85 2.65 12.11
N ALA A 53 -4.49 1.93 13.18
CA ALA A 53 -3.16 1.34 13.31
C ALA A 53 -2.87 0.31 12.21
N SER A 54 -3.87 -0.49 11.82
CA SER A 54 -3.74 -1.46 10.73
C SER A 54 -3.53 -0.77 9.38
N LEU A 55 -4.31 0.27 9.08
CA LEU A 55 -4.14 1.06 7.85
C LEU A 55 -2.77 1.74 7.80
N ALA A 56 -2.33 2.36 8.90
CA ALA A 56 -1.02 2.99 9.01
C ALA A 56 0.14 1.98 8.80
N TYR A 57 0.01 0.78 9.36
CA TYR A 57 0.99 -0.28 9.16
C TYR A 57 1.09 -0.70 7.68
N LYS A 58 -0.05 -0.83 6.98
CA LYS A 58 -0.08 -1.14 5.54
C LYS A 58 0.61 -0.05 4.71
N VAL A 59 0.30 1.23 4.96
CA VAL A 59 0.95 2.36 4.28
C VAL A 59 2.46 2.35 4.49
N ALA A 60 2.91 2.09 5.73
CA ALA A 60 4.32 1.98 6.05
C ALA A 60 4.99 0.80 5.31
N GLN A 61 4.30 -0.33 5.17
CA GLN A 61 4.79 -1.49 4.46
C GLN A 61 4.94 -1.22 2.95
N THR A 62 3.97 -0.55 2.32
CA THR A 62 4.08 -0.13 0.92
C THR A 62 5.28 0.81 0.69
N LYS A 63 5.50 1.78 1.59
CA LYS A 63 6.68 2.66 1.56
C LYS A 63 7.98 1.86 1.68
N HIS A 64 8.06 0.94 2.64
CA HIS A 64 9.26 0.15 2.88
C HIS A 64 9.60 -0.75 1.69
N ILE A 65 8.62 -1.47 1.15
CA ILE A 65 8.79 -2.31 -0.04
C ILE A 65 9.29 -1.47 -1.20
N SER A 66 8.70 -0.30 -1.43
CA SER A 66 9.12 0.59 -2.52
C SER A 66 10.56 1.06 -2.38
N MET A 67 10.96 1.46 -1.17
CA MET A 67 12.33 1.87 -0.87
C MET A 67 13.35 0.73 -1.06
N VAL A 68 13.04 -0.48 -0.56
CA VAL A 68 13.93 -1.65 -0.67
C VAL A 68 14.12 -2.06 -2.13
N LEU A 69 13.06 -2.02 -2.93
CA LEU A 69 13.12 -2.34 -4.36
C LEU A 69 13.92 -1.30 -5.15
N ALA A 70 13.69 0.00 -4.93
CA ALA A 70 14.49 1.06 -5.55
C ALA A 70 15.98 0.92 -5.23
N LYS A 71 16.33 0.62 -3.97
CA LYS A 71 17.72 0.37 -3.56
C LYS A 71 18.33 -0.86 -4.24
N THR A 72 17.54 -1.89 -4.49
CA THR A 72 18.00 -3.14 -5.12
C THR A 72 18.26 -2.94 -6.62
N LEU A 73 17.45 -2.11 -7.29
CA LEU A 73 17.59 -1.80 -8.71
C LEU A 73 18.72 -0.81 -9.04
N LEU A 74 19.02 0.13 -8.13
CA LEU A 74 20.07 1.15 -8.35
C LEU A 74 21.49 0.70 -7.96
N LEU A 75 21.63 -0.43 -7.26
CA LEU A 75 22.92 -0.95 -6.78
C LEU A 75 23.42 -2.18 -7.57
N ASN A 76 22.70 -2.56 -8.63
CA ASN A 76 23.09 -3.60 -9.59
C ASN A 76 23.38 -2.96 -10.94
#